data_AF-A0A173KZS5-F1
#
_entry.id   AF-A0A173KZS5-F1
#
_cell.length_a   1.000
_cell.length_b   1.000
_cell.length_c   1.000
_cell.angle_alpha   90.00
_cell.angle_beta   90.00
_cell.angle_gamma   90.00
#
_symmetry.space_group_name_H-M   'P 1'
#
loop_
_entity.id
_entity.type
_entity.pdbx_description
1 polymer ?
#
loop_
_entity_poly.entity_id
_entity_poly.type
_entity_poly.pdbx_seq_one_letter_code
_entity_poly.pdbx_strand_id
1 'polypeptide(L)' 'MRPHDASHFSACAALEARQAREARQRGADQATIALHNERAVRYQAMALRLKRNSGNALN' A
#
# COMPACT_ATOMS: atom_id res chain seq x y z
N MET A 1 10.91 -11.13 -6.66
CA MET A 1 9.59 -11.13 -6.00
C MET A 1 8.52 -11.21 -7.09
N ARG A 2 7.54 -12.11 -6.98
CA ARG A 2 6.48 -12.23 -8.00
C ARG A 2 5.48 -11.07 -7.84
N PRO A 3 5.04 -10.42 -8.92
CA PRO A 3 4.13 -9.26 -8.87
C PRO A 3 2.71 -9.55 -8.34
N HIS A 4 2.40 -10.80 -7.97
CA HIS A 4 1.11 -11.22 -7.40
C HIS A 4 1.21 -11.61 -5.93
N ASP A 5 2.32 -11.31 -5.26
CA ASP A 5 2.51 -11.65 -3.86
C ASP A 5 1.98 -10.55 -2.94
N ALA A 6 1.28 -10.94 -1.86
CA ALA A 6 0.82 -10.02 -0.82
C ALA A 6 1.98 -9.19 -0.24
N SER A 7 3.18 -9.77 -0.19
CA SER A 7 4.42 -9.13 0.23
C SER A 7 4.77 -7.90 -0.62
N HIS A 8 4.57 -7.96 -1.94
CA HIS A 8 4.85 -6.86 -2.86
C HIS A 8 3.91 -5.68 -2.59
N PHE A 9 2.61 -5.95 -2.51
CA PHE A 9 1.60 -4.93 -2.24
C PHE A 9 1.76 -4.32 -0.84
N SER A 10 2.17 -5.11 0.16
CA SER A 10 2.47 -4.60 1.50
C SER A 10 3.68 -3.64 1.48
N ALA A 11 4.72 -3.94 0.70
CA ALA A 11 5.87 -3.07 0.54
C ALA A 11 5.51 -1.76 -0.17
N CYS A 12 4.69 -1.82 -1.24
CA CYS A 12 4.17 -0.64 -1.93
C CYS A 12 3.31 0.23 -1.00
N ALA A 13 2.45 -0.38 -0.17
CA ALA A 13 1.65 0.36 0.80
C ALA A 13 2.53 1.12 1.80
N ALA A 14 3.58 0.47 2.33
CA ALA A 14 4.52 1.10 3.26
C ALA A 14 5.30 2.25 2.60
N LEU A 15 5.70 2.08 1.33
CA LEU A 15 6.38 3.11 0.56
C LEU A 15 5.50 4.34 0.34
N GLU A 16 4.25 4.16 -0.11
CA GLU A 16 3.31 5.26 -0.31
C GLU A 16 2.98 5.98 1.00
N ALA A 17 2.79 5.24 2.10
CA ALA A 17 2.60 5.84 3.42
C ALA A 17 3.81 6.65 3.89
N ARG A 18 5.04 6.21 3.53
CA ARG A 18 6.26 6.99 3.76
C ARG A 18 6.29 8.25 2.91
N GLN A 19 5.94 8.17 1.63
CA GLN A 19 5.86 9.33 0.75
C GLN A 19 4.83 10.36 1.24
N ALA A 20 3.67 9.92 1.75
CA ALA A 20 2.70 10.81 2.39
C ALA A 20 3.27 11.55 3.61
N ARG A 21 4.08 10.87 4.43
CA ARG A 21 4.77 11.49 5.58
C ARG A 21 5.84 12.48 5.14
N GLU A 22 6.65 12.12 4.16
CA GLU A 22 7.67 13.01 3.60
C GLU A 22 7.03 14.25 2.95
N ALA A 23 5.93 14.07 2.21
CA ALA A 23 5.16 15.15 1.62
C ALA A 23 4.62 16.12 2.69
N ARG A 24 4.07 15.60 3.80
CA ARG A 24 3.66 16.42 4.95
C ARG A 24 4.84 17.19 5.55
N GLN A 25 5.98 16.55 5.76
CA GLN A 25 7.17 17.19 6.32
C GLN A 25 7.73 18.28 5.42
N ARG A 26 7.64 18.11 4.10
CA ARG A 26 8.05 19.11 3.10
C ARG A 26 7.02 20.23 2.90
N GLY A 27 5.87 20.19 3.59
CA GLY A 27 4.79 21.16 3.40
C GLY A 27 4.09 21.06 2.04
N ALA A 28 4.06 19.88 1.44
CA ALA A 28 3.32 19.63 0.20
C ALA A 28 1.83 19.88 0.38
N ASP A 29 1.13 20.11 -0.73
CA ASP A 29 -0.31 20.32 -0.73
C ASP A 29 -1.08 19.08 -0.26
N GLN A 30 -2.29 19.32 0.26
CA GLN A 30 -3.13 18.26 0.80
C GLN A 30 -3.56 17.25 -0.27
N ALA A 31 -3.67 17.63 -1.55
CA ALA A 31 -4.05 16.71 -2.61
C ALA A 31 -2.93 15.70 -2.90
N THR A 32 -1.67 16.15 -2.93
CA THR A 32 -0.49 15.29 -3.04
C THR A 32 -0.39 14.32 -1.86
N ILE A 33 -0.61 14.81 -0.63
CA ILE A 33 -0.63 13.95 0.56
C ILE A 33 -1.77 12.94 0.48
N ALA A 34 -2.97 13.36 0.08
CA ALA A 34 -4.14 12.50 -0.06
C ALA A 34 -3.91 11.41 -1.12
N LEU A 35 -3.28 11.74 -2.25
CA LEU A 35 -2.93 10.78 -3.30
C LEU A 35 -2.06 9.63 -2.78
N HIS A 36 -1.00 9.95 -2.04
CA HIS A 36 -0.14 8.92 -1.45
C HIS A 36 -0.88 8.06 -0.42
N ASN A 37 -1.73 8.66 0.42
CA ASN A 37 -2.54 7.91 1.38
C ASN A 37 -3.55 6.98 0.68
N GLU A 38 -4.21 7.45 -0.38
CA GLU A 38 -5.16 6.66 -1.15
C GLU A 38 -4.48 5.44 -1.79
N ARG A 39 -3.30 5.64 -2.41
CA ARG A 39 -2.50 4.54 -2.98
C ARG A 39 -2.09 3.55 -1.91
N ALA A 40 -1.65 4.02 -0.74
CA ALA A 40 -1.26 3.14 0.37
C ALA A 40 -2.42 2.22 0.80
N VAL A 41 -3.62 2.77 0.95
CA VAL A 41 -4.82 2.01 1.32
C VAL A 41 -5.19 0.99 0.24
N ARG A 42 -5.17 1.38 -1.05
CA ARG A 42 -5.45 0.46 -2.16
C ARG A 42 -4.48 -0.72 -2.18
N TYR A 43 -3.19 -0.47 -2.01
CA TYR A 43 -2.18 -1.53 -1.94
C TYR A 43 -2.36 -2.42 -0.71
N GLN A 44 -2.69 -1.85 0.45
CA GLN A 44 -2.96 -2.63 1.66
C GLN A 44 -4.19 -3.53 1.50
N ALA A 45 -5.26 -3.02 0.89
CA ALA A 45 -6.46 -3.80 0.58
C ALA A 45 -6.14 -4.96 -0.38
N MET A 46 -5.31 -4.73 -1.39
CA MET A 46 -4.86 -5.78 -2.32
C MET A 46 -4.01 -6.85 -1.62
N ALA A 47 -3.08 -6.44 -0.75
CA ALA A 47 -2.27 -7.35 0.05
C ALA A 47 -3.15 -8.24 0.94
N LEU A 48 -4.17 -7.66 1.58
CA LEU A 48 -5.13 -8.40 2.41
C LEU A 48 -5.96 -9.38 1.57
N ARG A 49 -6.42 -8.98 0.39
CA ARG A 49 -7.17 -9.85 -0.53
C ARG A 49 -6.33 -11.05 -0.96
N LEU A 50 -5.08 -10.81 -1.34
CA LEU A 50 -4.15 -11.87 -1.74
C LEU A 50 -3.81 -12.79 -0.57
N LYS A 51 -3.56 -12.23 0.63
CA LYS A 51 -3.32 -13.04 1.84
C LYS A 51 -4.52 -13.92 2.19
N ARG A 52 -5.75 -13.41 2.07
CA ARG A 52 -6.97 -14.19 2.25
C ARG A 52 -7.11 -15.29 1.20
N ASN A 53 -6.87 -14.98 -0.08
CA ASN A 53 -6.93 -16.00 -1.15
C ASN A 53 -5.89 -17.10 -0.95
N SER A 54 -4.65 -16.76 -0.58
CA SER A 54 -3.60 -17.75 -0.30
C SER A 54 -3.90 -18.60 0.94
N GLY A 55 -4.49 -18.00 1.99
CA GLY A 55 -4.92 -18.74 3.18
C GLY A 55 -6.15 -19.63 2.94
N ASN A 56 -7.01 -19.27 1.97
CA ASN A 56 -8.19 -20.05 1.61
C ASN A 56 -7.91 -21.15 0.57
N ALA A 57 -6.82 -21.06 -0.18
CA ALA A 57 -6.38 -22.09 -1.12
C ALA A 57 -5.69 -23.29 -0.44
N LEU A 58 -5.39 -23.19 0.86
CA LEU A 58 -4.75 -24.23 1.67
C LEU A 58 -5.75 -25.00 2.58
N ASN A 59 -7.04 -24.68 2.51
CA ASN A 59 -8.11 -25.38 3.24
C ASN A 59 -8.99 -26.18 2.28
#